data_AF-A0A6V8CDR9-F1
#
_entry.id   AF-A0A6V8CDR9-F1
#
_cell.length_a   1.000
_cell.length_b   1.000
_cell.length_c   1.000
_cell.angle_alpha   90.00
_cell.angle_beta   90.00
_cell.angle_gamma   90.00
#
_symmetry.space_group_name_H-M   'P 1'
#
loop_
_entity.id
_entity.type
_entity.pdbx_description
1 polymer ?
#
loop_
_entity_poly.entity_id
_entity_poly.type
_entity_poly.pdbx_seq_one_letter_code
_entity_poly.pdbx_strand_id
1 'polypeptide(L)'
;MKRLAVLLIVSALLMAPSFGAANPNGVGEGTFDAQCGGACHGDADMNRSSASTVSISVEHAVYEGLLTSVSVTVTNVQTTDTGLLGFFLLSDVSGAEDTPEDDGWTVVSNSEGGSQNYVEVVVPDGTAQHTVEWTLRAPSAGAYDLHASVHHGARDGSGAPFFGVTTAPVSVQVDAVPDDLPRLSEGFQPPVMRTVGESTVIRLTTEAVHDLDVEWRVDGGAVRTAAATSQDNGVWTFEIPASLAPVLVEWRVHLEGEGPTQTTPWVALQSQEPTFESDDMTVYAQAFAMLVAFLVAFIALPRKTLPHNEQPKLLPFADEVMP
;
A
#
# COMPACT_ATOMS: atom_id res chain seq x y z
N MET A 1 -25.82 -36.98 14.26
CA MET A 1 -25.78 -35.48 14.24
C MET A 1 -24.45 -34.91 14.72
N LYS A 2 -23.93 -35.25 15.91
CA LYS A 2 -22.65 -34.70 16.42
C LYS A 2 -21.41 -35.01 15.57
N ARG A 3 -21.28 -36.22 15.01
CA ARG A 3 -20.13 -36.60 14.18
C ARG A 3 -20.08 -35.91 12.83
N LEU A 4 -21.23 -35.68 12.19
CA LEU A 4 -21.32 -34.96 10.91
C LEU A 4 -20.99 -33.48 11.08
N ALA A 5 -21.42 -32.87 12.18
CA ALA A 5 -21.08 -31.48 12.52
C ALA A 5 -19.58 -31.32 12.79
N VAL A 6 -18.96 -32.23 13.54
CA VAL A 6 -17.51 -32.23 13.78
C VAL A 6 -16.74 -32.44 12.47
N LEU A 7 -17.21 -33.34 11.60
CA LEU A 7 -16.55 -33.59 10.30
C LEU A 7 -16.65 -32.37 9.38
N LEU A 8 -17.79 -31.68 9.36
CA LEU A 8 -17.96 -30.42 8.62
C LEU A 8 -17.10 -29.29 9.19
N ILE A 9 -17.00 -29.16 10.50
CA ILE A 9 -16.15 -28.15 11.15
C ILE A 9 -14.67 -28.43 10.87
N VAL A 10 -14.24 -29.69 10.98
CA VAL A 10 -12.86 -30.09 10.68
C VAL A 10 -12.55 -29.94 9.19
N SER A 11 -13.46 -30.32 8.29
CA SER A 11 -13.29 -30.08 6.84
C SER A 11 -13.27 -28.59 6.50
N ALA A 12 -14.07 -27.75 7.16
CA ALA A 12 -14.02 -26.29 6.99
C ALA A 12 -12.70 -25.70 7.52
N LEU A 13 -12.21 -26.15 8.68
CA LEU A 13 -10.92 -25.74 9.24
C LEU A 13 -9.74 -26.21 8.39
N LEU A 14 -9.82 -27.40 7.77
CA LEU A 14 -8.79 -27.93 6.86
C LEU A 14 -8.83 -27.28 5.48
N MET A 15 -9.96 -26.71 5.06
CA MET A 15 -10.12 -25.93 3.83
C MET A 15 -9.84 -24.43 4.04
N ALA A 16 -9.82 -23.95 5.28
CA ALA A 16 -9.44 -22.58 5.60
C ALA A 16 -8.02 -22.18 5.13
N PRO A 17 -6.96 -23.01 5.25
CA PRO A 17 -5.64 -22.63 4.75
C PRO A 17 -5.52 -22.59 3.22
N SER A 18 -6.42 -23.24 2.46
CA SER A 18 -6.48 -23.07 0.99
C SER A 18 -7.02 -21.71 0.53
N PHE A 19 -7.51 -20.87 1.46
CA PHE A 19 -7.81 -19.45 1.21
C PHE A 19 -6.63 -18.52 1.56
N GLY A 20 -5.49 -19.07 1.98
CA GLY A 20 -4.27 -18.34 2.34
C GLY A 20 -3.14 -18.46 1.33
N ALA A 21 -3.40 -18.96 0.12
CA ALA A 21 -2.42 -18.79 -0.95
C ALA A 21 -2.26 -17.29 -1.22
N ALA A 22 -1.00 -16.83 -1.31
CA ALA A 22 -0.58 -15.64 -2.04
C ALA A 22 -1.68 -15.10 -2.96
N ASN A 23 -2.24 -13.92 -2.67
CA ASN A 23 -3.36 -13.43 -3.47
C ASN A 23 -2.80 -13.00 -4.83
N PRO A 24 -3.02 -13.75 -5.92
CA PRO A 24 -2.49 -13.35 -7.23
C PRO A 24 -3.15 -12.05 -7.72
N ASN A 25 -4.20 -11.60 -7.02
CA ASN A 25 -4.92 -10.36 -7.26
C ASN A 25 -4.56 -9.23 -6.27
N GLY A 26 -3.44 -9.35 -5.55
CA GLY A 26 -2.91 -8.28 -4.70
C GLY A 26 -3.24 -8.42 -3.22
N VAL A 27 -2.40 -7.81 -2.40
CA VAL A 27 -2.49 -7.69 -0.95
C VAL A 27 -2.78 -6.25 -0.49
N GLY A 28 -2.80 -5.28 -1.41
CA GLY A 28 -2.94 -3.85 -1.12
C GLY A 28 -1.63 -3.21 -0.64
N GLU A 29 -1.51 -1.89 -0.75
CA GLU A 29 -0.33 -1.15 -0.26
C GLU A 29 -0.16 -1.26 1.26
N GLY A 30 1.09 -1.30 1.74
CA GLY A 30 1.35 -1.45 3.17
C GLY A 30 2.84 -1.51 3.53
N THR A 31 3.16 -1.44 4.82
CA THR A 31 4.51 -1.73 5.31
C THR A 31 4.66 -3.24 5.44
N PHE A 32 5.43 -3.87 4.56
CA PHE A 32 5.58 -5.33 4.55
C PHE A 32 7.03 -5.75 4.37
N ASP A 33 7.38 -6.79 5.11
CA ASP A 33 8.55 -7.60 4.78
C ASP A 33 8.37 -8.32 3.42
N ALA A 34 9.46 -8.67 2.76
CA ALA A 34 9.40 -9.25 1.42
C ALA A 34 8.62 -10.59 1.36
N GLN A 35 8.67 -11.42 2.41
CA GLN A 35 7.89 -12.67 2.45
C GLN A 35 6.41 -12.43 2.75
N CYS A 36 6.06 -11.28 3.32
CA CYS A 36 4.70 -10.92 3.66
C CYS A 36 3.91 -10.49 2.41
N GLY A 37 4.42 -9.61 1.55
CA GLY A 37 3.61 -9.05 0.47
C GLY A 37 3.32 -9.97 -0.74
N GLY A 38 3.74 -11.24 -0.70
CA GLY A 38 3.23 -12.24 -1.63
C GLY A 38 2.99 -13.62 -1.04
N ALA A 39 3.36 -13.89 0.22
CA ALA A 39 3.09 -15.18 0.87
C ALA A 39 2.78 -15.04 2.37
N CYS A 40 2.16 -13.94 2.82
CA CYS A 40 1.75 -13.75 4.24
C CYS A 40 1.07 -14.97 4.89
N HIS A 41 0.46 -15.85 4.09
CA HIS A 41 -0.21 -17.07 4.55
C HIS A 41 0.24 -18.37 3.81
N GLY A 42 1.26 -18.28 2.94
CA GLY A 42 1.84 -19.40 2.20
C GLY A 42 3.28 -19.68 2.64
N ASP A 43 3.80 -20.88 2.36
CA ASP A 43 5.23 -21.15 2.52
C ASP A 43 6.01 -20.29 1.51
N ALA A 44 7.01 -19.52 1.95
CA ALA A 44 7.86 -18.71 1.07
C ALA A 44 8.56 -19.57 0.00
N ASP A 45 8.80 -20.86 0.29
CA ASP A 45 9.34 -21.85 -0.66
C ASP A 45 8.39 -22.16 -1.84
N MET A 46 7.15 -21.64 -1.81
CA MET A 46 6.21 -21.79 -2.90
C MET A 46 6.32 -20.68 -3.95
N ASN A 47 7.09 -19.62 -3.68
CA ASN A 47 7.31 -18.55 -4.64
C ASN A 47 8.07 -19.04 -5.87
N ARG A 48 7.57 -18.68 -7.05
CA ARG A 48 8.26 -18.93 -8.33
C ARG A 48 9.14 -17.73 -8.68
N SER A 49 10.18 -17.95 -9.48
CA SER A 49 11.00 -16.86 -9.99
C SER A 49 10.28 -16.13 -11.13
N SER A 50 10.12 -14.81 -11.00
CA SER A 50 9.68 -13.93 -12.08
C SER A 50 10.75 -13.86 -13.18
N ALA A 51 10.32 -13.69 -14.43
CA ALA A 51 11.23 -13.41 -15.54
C ALA A 51 11.48 -11.91 -15.73
N SER A 52 10.83 -11.04 -14.96
CA SER A 52 11.07 -9.60 -14.97
C SER A 52 12.45 -9.27 -14.38
N THR A 53 13.07 -8.22 -14.90
CA THR A 53 14.33 -7.70 -14.37
C THR A 53 14.05 -6.47 -13.54
N VAL A 54 14.46 -6.51 -12.27
CA VAL A 54 14.33 -5.40 -11.32
C VAL A 54 15.65 -4.67 -11.19
N SER A 55 15.60 -3.34 -11.25
CA SER A 55 16.73 -2.45 -11.06
C SER A 55 16.36 -1.34 -10.08
N ILE A 56 17.35 -0.86 -9.32
CA ILE A 56 17.19 0.19 -8.32
C ILE A 56 18.26 1.25 -8.57
N SER A 57 17.90 2.52 -8.38
CA SER A 57 18.80 3.66 -8.48
C SER A 57 18.49 4.69 -7.41
N VAL A 58 19.53 5.32 -6.87
CA VAL A 58 19.45 6.36 -5.84
C VAL A 58 20.15 7.61 -6.35
N GLU A 59 19.69 8.78 -5.93
CA GLU A 59 20.31 10.05 -6.26
C GLU A 59 21.76 10.14 -5.75
N HIS A 60 22.62 10.84 -6.49
CA HIS A 60 24.02 11.00 -6.14
C HIS A 60 24.17 12.02 -4.99
N ALA A 61 24.81 11.60 -3.91
CA ALA A 61 24.95 12.29 -2.62
C ALA A 61 23.69 12.23 -1.75
N VAL A 62 23.80 11.49 -0.64
CA VAL A 62 22.76 11.35 0.37
C VAL A 62 23.35 11.84 1.68
N TYR A 63 22.66 12.77 2.34
CA TYR A 63 23.09 13.33 3.62
C TYR A 63 22.14 12.92 4.73
N GLU A 64 22.68 12.69 5.91
CA GLU A 64 21.90 12.25 7.07
C GLU A 64 20.69 13.16 7.34
N GLY A 65 19.53 12.56 7.61
CA GLY A 65 18.30 13.29 7.92
C GLY A 65 17.65 14.04 6.76
N LEU A 66 18.30 14.17 5.59
CA LEU A 66 17.75 14.82 4.40
C LEU A 66 16.94 13.86 3.55
N LEU A 67 16.13 14.43 2.64
CA LEU A 67 15.30 13.67 1.71
C LEU A 67 16.13 13.26 0.48
N THR A 68 15.97 12.02 0.02
CA THR A 68 16.56 11.50 -1.22
C THR A 68 15.54 10.69 -2.01
N SER A 69 15.73 10.60 -3.33
CA SER A 69 14.90 9.77 -4.21
C SER A 69 15.52 8.40 -4.46
N VAL A 70 14.67 7.36 -4.43
CA VAL A 70 15.00 6.01 -4.84
C VAL A 70 14.00 5.57 -5.90
N SER A 71 14.49 5.23 -7.09
CA SER A 71 13.66 4.75 -8.19
C SER A 71 13.87 3.25 -8.38
N VAL A 72 12.76 2.50 -8.39
CA VAL A 72 12.75 1.07 -8.74
C VAL A 72 12.14 0.91 -10.11
N THR A 73 12.89 0.30 -11.01
CA THR A 73 12.49 0.10 -12.39
C THR A 73 12.43 -1.38 -12.74
N VAL A 74 11.31 -1.79 -13.31
CA VAL A 74 11.04 -3.17 -13.72
C VAL A 74 10.93 -3.21 -15.23
N THR A 75 11.72 -4.09 -15.86
CA THR A 75 11.66 -4.35 -17.30
C THR A 75 11.23 -5.80 -17.56
N ASN A 76 10.77 -6.08 -18.78
CA ASN A 76 10.09 -7.34 -19.11
C ASN A 76 8.92 -7.57 -18.14
N VAL A 77 8.08 -6.56 -17.99
CA VAL A 77 6.97 -6.55 -17.02
C VAL A 77 6.06 -7.75 -17.25
N GLN A 78 5.78 -8.49 -16.18
CA GLN A 78 4.83 -9.59 -16.14
C GLN A 78 3.77 -9.29 -15.10
N THR A 79 2.50 -9.44 -15.48
CA THR A 79 1.35 -9.15 -14.64
C THR A 79 0.27 -10.21 -14.81
N THR A 80 -0.75 -10.15 -13.95
CA THR A 80 -2.04 -10.79 -14.21
C THR A 80 -2.76 -10.14 -15.40
N ASP A 81 -3.86 -10.76 -15.85
CA ASP A 81 -4.78 -10.15 -16.85
C ASP A 81 -5.41 -8.84 -16.36
N THR A 82 -5.45 -8.60 -15.04
CA THR A 82 -5.87 -7.30 -14.47
C THR A 82 -4.76 -6.26 -14.45
N GLY A 83 -3.53 -6.62 -14.84
CA GLY A 83 -2.39 -5.71 -14.90
C GLY A 83 -1.66 -5.54 -13.56
N LEU A 84 -1.97 -6.34 -12.54
CA LEU A 84 -1.43 -6.09 -11.20
C LEU A 84 0.05 -6.47 -11.09
N LEU A 85 0.83 -5.56 -10.50
CA LEU A 85 2.24 -5.74 -10.16
C LEU A 85 2.51 -5.02 -8.83
N GLY A 86 3.09 -5.71 -7.84
CA GLY A 86 3.57 -5.05 -6.63
C GLY A 86 5.07 -4.89 -6.60
N PHE A 87 5.50 -3.79 -6.00
CA PHE A 87 6.88 -3.38 -5.85
C PHE A 87 7.22 -3.28 -4.37
N PHE A 88 8.39 -3.76 -4.00
CA PHE A 88 8.99 -3.54 -2.70
C PHE A 88 10.25 -2.72 -2.84
N LEU A 89 10.40 -1.79 -1.91
CA LEU A 89 11.68 -1.26 -1.48
C LEU A 89 12.08 -1.94 -0.15
N LEU A 90 13.30 -2.45 -0.07
CA LEU A 90 13.78 -3.29 1.04
C LEU A 90 15.18 -2.85 1.48
N SER A 91 15.51 -3.08 2.74
CA SER A 91 16.88 -2.95 3.29
C SER A 91 17.73 -4.19 2.99
N ASP A 92 17.12 -5.39 3.04
CA ASP A 92 17.76 -6.64 2.68
C ASP A 92 16.83 -7.60 1.91
N VAL A 93 17.19 -8.88 1.81
CA VAL A 93 16.42 -9.92 1.11
C VAL A 93 16.21 -11.17 1.96
N SER A 94 16.33 -11.04 3.28
CA SER A 94 16.18 -12.12 4.25
C SER A 94 14.73 -12.59 4.37
N GLY A 95 13.78 -11.71 4.08
CA GLY A 95 12.35 -11.98 4.10
C GLY A 95 11.62 -11.56 5.36
N ALA A 96 12.31 -11.05 6.38
CA ALA A 96 11.73 -10.55 7.63
C ALA A 96 12.65 -9.51 8.27
N GLU A 97 12.09 -8.45 8.84
CA GLU A 97 12.85 -7.29 9.32
C GLU A 97 13.70 -6.68 8.19
N ASP A 98 13.15 -6.70 6.96
CA ASP A 98 13.82 -6.30 5.73
C ASP A 98 13.22 -5.03 5.10
N THR A 99 12.46 -4.27 5.88
CA THR A 99 11.93 -2.98 5.43
C THR A 99 13.01 -1.90 5.54
N PRO A 100 12.92 -0.81 4.75
CA PRO A 100 13.85 0.31 4.89
C PRO A 100 13.90 0.89 6.31
N GLU A 101 12.78 0.83 7.05
CA GLU A 101 12.68 1.35 8.41
C GLU A 101 13.49 0.54 9.42
N ASP A 102 13.70 -0.75 9.17
CA ASP A 102 14.53 -1.63 10.02
C ASP A 102 16.01 -1.19 10.00
N ASP A 103 16.46 -0.60 8.89
CA ASP A 103 17.80 0.00 8.72
C ASP A 103 17.80 1.54 8.94
N GLY A 104 16.73 2.08 9.50
CA GLY A 104 16.65 3.48 9.94
C GLY A 104 16.28 4.49 8.87
N TRP A 105 15.97 4.06 7.64
CA TRP A 105 15.34 4.94 6.66
C TRP A 105 13.92 5.29 7.08
N THR A 106 13.36 6.37 6.56
CA THR A 106 11.91 6.63 6.70
C THR A 106 11.31 6.86 5.34
N VAL A 107 10.27 6.09 5.00
CA VAL A 107 9.51 6.33 3.77
C VAL A 107 8.62 7.55 3.97
N VAL A 108 8.90 8.63 3.24
CA VAL A 108 8.13 9.87 3.35
C VAL A 108 6.95 9.84 2.39
N SER A 109 7.20 9.51 1.12
CA SER A 109 6.14 9.31 0.13
C SER A 109 6.59 8.37 -0.98
N ASN A 110 5.65 7.85 -1.78
CA ASN A 110 5.94 7.14 -3.02
C ASN A 110 5.15 7.74 -4.21
N SER A 111 5.48 7.32 -5.44
CA SER A 111 4.88 7.81 -6.69
C SER A 111 3.42 7.40 -6.92
N GLU A 112 2.87 6.47 -6.15
CA GLU A 112 1.47 6.05 -6.23
C GLU A 112 0.58 6.72 -5.16
N GLY A 113 1.22 7.41 -4.22
CA GLY A 113 0.60 7.97 -3.04
C GLY A 113 0.80 7.09 -1.81
N GLY A 114 0.84 7.74 -0.65
CA GLY A 114 1.14 7.07 0.61
C GLY A 114 2.63 7.01 0.93
N SER A 115 2.95 6.35 2.04
CA SER A 115 4.27 6.36 2.69
C SER A 115 4.77 4.95 3.01
N GLN A 116 4.41 3.98 2.17
CA GLN A 116 4.67 2.56 2.40
C GLN A 116 5.85 2.06 1.56
N ASN A 117 6.56 1.04 2.06
CA ASN A 117 7.67 0.39 1.33
C ASN A 117 7.18 -0.58 0.25
N TYR A 118 5.92 -1.04 0.35
CA TYR A 118 5.28 -1.87 -0.64
C TYR A 118 4.10 -1.17 -1.32
N VAL A 119 4.10 -1.22 -2.65
CA VAL A 119 3.18 -0.48 -3.51
C VAL A 119 2.61 -1.41 -4.59
N GLU A 120 1.31 -1.30 -4.87
CA GLU A 120 0.63 -2.08 -5.90
C GLU A 120 0.12 -1.18 -7.02
N VAL A 121 0.50 -1.52 -8.25
CA VAL A 121 0.11 -0.76 -9.43
C VAL A 121 -0.61 -1.64 -10.44
N VAL A 122 -1.50 -1.01 -11.20
CA VAL A 122 -2.12 -1.62 -12.38
C VAL A 122 -1.35 -1.15 -13.61
N VAL A 123 -0.51 -2.03 -14.14
CA VAL A 123 0.29 -1.78 -15.34
C VAL A 123 -0.48 -2.26 -16.57
N PRO A 124 -0.66 -1.41 -17.60
CA PRO A 124 -1.32 -1.82 -18.85
C PRO A 124 -0.60 -2.98 -19.55
N ASP A 125 -1.37 -3.89 -20.17
CA ASP A 125 -0.81 -5.01 -20.95
C ASP A 125 0.10 -4.50 -22.09
N GLY A 126 1.24 -5.16 -22.29
CA GLY A 126 2.26 -4.77 -23.26
C GLY A 126 3.20 -3.64 -22.82
N THR A 127 3.10 -3.15 -21.57
CA THR A 127 4.06 -2.18 -21.02
C THR A 127 5.45 -2.82 -20.90
N ALA A 128 6.47 -2.24 -21.55
CA ALA A 128 7.82 -2.82 -21.56
C ALA A 128 8.57 -2.59 -20.23
N GLN A 129 8.30 -1.46 -19.58
CA GLN A 129 8.95 -1.01 -18.36
C GLN A 129 7.98 -0.16 -17.52
N HIS A 130 8.06 -0.30 -16.21
CA HIS A 130 7.37 0.55 -15.24
C HIS A 130 8.34 0.94 -14.11
N THR A 131 8.15 2.14 -13.54
CA THR A 131 9.03 2.70 -12.51
C THR A 131 8.18 3.26 -11.38
N VAL A 132 8.51 2.88 -10.14
CA VAL A 132 7.95 3.45 -8.91
C VAL A 132 9.08 4.20 -8.19
N GLU A 133 8.78 5.38 -7.67
CA GLU A 133 9.75 6.21 -6.95
C GLU A 133 9.35 6.36 -5.48
N TRP A 134 10.34 6.32 -4.59
CA TRP A 134 10.20 6.62 -3.17
C TRP A 134 11.02 7.83 -2.81
N THR A 135 10.42 8.73 -2.04
CA THR A 135 11.14 9.76 -1.30
C THR A 135 11.41 9.24 0.10
N LEU A 136 12.68 9.08 0.43
CA LEU A 136 13.14 8.59 1.72
C LEU A 136 13.82 9.69 2.51
N ARG A 137 13.72 9.61 3.84
CA ARG A 137 14.64 10.30 4.74
C ARG A 137 15.81 9.38 5.06
N ALA A 138 17.02 9.91 4.90
CA ALA A 138 18.23 9.16 5.18
C ALA A 138 18.47 8.97 6.70
N PRO A 139 19.01 7.81 7.11
CA PRO A 139 19.46 7.54 8.47
C PRO A 139 20.72 8.35 8.83
N SER A 140 21.36 8.03 9.96
CA SER A 140 22.67 8.59 10.33
C SER A 140 23.76 8.23 9.32
N ALA A 141 24.82 9.03 9.23
CA ALA A 141 25.96 8.77 8.33
C ALA A 141 26.50 7.32 8.45
N GLY A 142 26.70 6.67 7.30
CA GLY A 142 27.01 5.25 7.23
C GLY A 142 26.82 4.68 5.81
N ALA A 143 27.10 3.39 5.65
CA ALA A 143 26.83 2.66 4.41
C ALA A 143 25.61 1.76 4.62
N TYR A 144 24.63 1.85 3.72
CA TYR A 144 23.39 1.11 3.76
C TYR A 144 23.16 0.47 2.40
N ASP A 145 22.64 -0.75 2.39
CA ASP A 145 22.21 -1.39 1.15
C ASP A 145 20.70 -1.20 0.99
N LEU A 146 20.28 -0.95 -0.24
CA LEU A 146 18.87 -1.01 -0.61
C LEU A 146 18.67 -2.04 -1.72
N HIS A 147 17.61 -2.80 -1.58
CA HIS A 147 17.15 -3.77 -2.55
C HIS A 147 15.76 -3.37 -3.06
N ALA A 148 15.43 -3.91 -4.22
CA ALA A 148 14.07 -3.88 -4.70
C ALA A 148 13.61 -5.27 -5.12
N SER A 149 12.32 -5.51 -4.92
CA SER A 149 11.65 -6.73 -5.32
C SER A 149 10.35 -6.41 -6.03
N VAL A 150 9.91 -7.34 -6.87
CA VAL A 150 8.56 -7.35 -7.43
C VAL A 150 7.88 -8.65 -7.11
N HIS A 151 6.56 -8.59 -7.04
CA HIS A 151 5.74 -9.77 -7.01
C HIS A 151 4.51 -9.61 -7.92
N HIS A 152 4.07 -10.72 -8.51
CA HIS A 152 2.86 -10.75 -9.35
C HIS A 152 2.27 -12.17 -9.41
N GLY A 153 0.99 -12.27 -9.80
CA GLY A 153 0.35 -13.54 -10.12
C GLY A 153 0.74 -14.06 -11.52
N ALA A 154 0.36 -15.30 -11.83
CA ALA A 154 0.33 -15.77 -13.22
C ALA A 154 -0.70 -14.94 -14.03
N ARG A 155 -0.57 -14.93 -15.35
CA ARG A 155 -1.48 -14.20 -16.24
C ARG A 155 -2.97 -14.51 -15.96
N ASP A 156 -3.29 -15.79 -15.83
CA ASP A 156 -4.66 -16.27 -15.55
C ASP A 156 -5.06 -16.18 -14.06
N GLY A 157 -4.22 -15.55 -13.23
CA GLY A 157 -4.43 -15.42 -11.78
C GLY A 157 -4.36 -16.75 -11.03
N SER A 158 -3.81 -17.81 -11.63
CA SER A 158 -3.73 -19.13 -11.02
C SER A 158 -2.32 -19.46 -10.50
N GLY A 159 -2.25 -20.44 -9.60
CA GLY A 159 -0.97 -21.00 -9.14
C GLY A 159 -0.27 -20.15 -8.08
N ALA A 160 1.04 -20.35 -7.98
CA ALA A 160 1.88 -19.71 -6.98
C ALA A 160 2.37 -18.33 -7.47
N PRO A 161 2.66 -17.39 -6.55
CA PRO A 161 3.11 -16.05 -6.92
C PRO A 161 4.51 -16.11 -7.52
N PHE A 162 4.82 -15.12 -8.34
CA PHE A 162 6.14 -14.93 -8.91
C PHE A 162 6.82 -13.78 -8.22
N PHE A 163 8.10 -13.96 -7.88
CA PHE A 163 8.95 -12.97 -7.25
C PHE A 163 10.21 -12.73 -8.07
N GLY A 164 10.57 -11.47 -8.24
CA GLY A 164 11.83 -11.06 -8.85
C GLY A 164 12.52 -10.07 -7.92
N VAL A 165 13.82 -10.24 -7.71
CA VAL A 165 14.60 -9.35 -6.83
C VAL A 165 15.81 -8.82 -7.58
N THR A 166 16.24 -7.61 -7.23
CA THR A 166 17.53 -7.05 -7.67
C THR A 166 18.67 -8.05 -7.47
N THR A 167 19.53 -8.21 -8.47
CA THR A 167 20.65 -9.18 -8.41
C THR A 167 21.74 -8.76 -7.43
N ALA A 168 21.88 -7.46 -7.21
CA ALA A 168 22.79 -6.85 -6.24
C ALA A 168 22.11 -5.63 -5.62
N PRO A 169 22.42 -5.28 -4.36
CA PRO A 169 21.94 -4.04 -3.76
C PRO A 169 22.52 -2.82 -4.47
N VAL A 170 21.87 -1.67 -4.25
CA VAL A 170 22.54 -0.39 -4.35
C VAL A 170 23.10 0.00 -2.99
N SER A 171 24.41 0.10 -2.87
CA SER A 171 25.07 0.59 -1.66
C SER A 171 25.03 2.11 -1.65
N VAL A 172 24.32 2.67 -0.67
CA VAL A 172 24.16 4.09 -0.43
C VAL A 172 25.09 4.51 0.69
N GLN A 173 26.02 5.41 0.37
CA GLN A 173 26.82 6.10 1.37
C GLN A 173 26.06 7.35 1.83
N VAL A 174 25.69 7.37 3.10
CA VAL A 174 25.11 8.53 3.78
C VAL A 174 26.24 9.31 4.43
N ASP A 175 26.37 10.57 4.04
CA ASP A 175 27.39 11.48 4.54
C ASP A 175 26.82 12.45 5.58
N ALA A 176 27.70 13.02 6.41
CA ALA A 176 27.33 14.10 7.30
C ALA A 176 26.96 15.36 6.50
N VAL A 177 25.96 16.10 6.97
CA VAL A 177 25.49 17.33 6.32
C VAL A 177 26.57 18.43 6.42
N PRO A 178 27.02 19.04 5.30
CA PRO A 178 27.90 20.21 5.35
C PRO A 178 27.22 21.43 5.99
N ASP A 179 27.98 22.20 6.77
CA ASP A 179 27.46 23.37 7.51
C ASP A 179 26.79 24.41 6.60
N ASP A 180 27.32 24.60 5.39
CA ASP A 180 26.88 25.58 4.39
C ASP A 180 25.84 25.04 3.40
N LEU A 181 25.45 23.75 3.50
CA LEU A 181 24.52 23.12 2.57
C LEU A 181 23.09 23.67 2.74
N PRO A 182 22.51 24.35 1.73
CA PRO A 182 21.13 24.85 1.80
C PRO A 182 20.16 23.67 1.87
N ARG A 183 19.33 23.60 2.90
CA ARG A 183 18.49 22.42 3.16
C ARG A 183 17.16 22.76 3.83
N LEU A 184 16.22 21.81 3.74
CA LEU A 184 15.09 21.76 4.67
C LEU A 184 15.61 21.37 6.06
N SER A 185 15.03 21.94 7.11
CA SER A 185 15.42 21.64 8.49
C SER A 185 15.20 20.17 8.84
N GLU A 186 16.01 19.67 9.76
CA GLU A 186 15.85 18.32 10.29
C GLU A 186 14.42 18.11 10.83
N GLY A 187 13.82 16.97 10.52
CA GLY A 187 12.48 16.62 11.00
C GLY A 187 11.32 17.32 10.28
N PHE A 188 11.54 18.10 9.22
CA PHE A 188 10.45 18.61 8.39
C PHE A 188 9.64 17.44 7.81
N GLN A 189 8.36 17.33 8.18
CA GLN A 189 7.44 16.33 7.66
C GLN A 189 6.53 16.99 6.62
N PRO A 190 6.70 16.67 5.32
CA PRO A 190 5.83 17.21 4.30
C PRO A 190 4.41 16.64 4.43
N PRO A 191 3.36 17.41 4.10
CA PRO A 191 2.03 16.85 3.98
C PRO A 191 1.96 15.93 2.77
N VAL A 192 1.45 14.72 2.99
CA VAL A 192 1.30 13.68 1.95
C VAL A 192 -0.15 13.43 1.56
N MET A 193 -1.09 14.06 2.26
CA MET A 193 -2.53 13.85 2.09
C MET A 193 -3.30 15.17 2.19
N ARG A 194 -4.38 15.28 1.42
CA ARG A 194 -5.37 16.36 1.52
C ARG A 194 -6.77 15.92 1.10
N THR A 195 -7.78 16.67 1.51
CA THR A 195 -9.15 16.48 1.03
C THR A 195 -9.38 17.21 -0.30
N VAL A 196 -10.12 16.58 -1.22
CA VAL A 196 -10.57 17.21 -2.46
C VAL A 196 -11.33 18.51 -2.16
N GLY A 197 -11.02 19.57 -2.91
CA GLY A 197 -11.60 20.90 -2.73
C GLY A 197 -10.81 21.82 -1.78
N GLU A 198 -9.82 21.31 -1.06
CA GLU A 198 -8.99 22.11 -0.15
C GLU A 198 -7.64 22.47 -0.78
N SER A 199 -7.20 23.72 -0.59
CA SER A 199 -5.82 24.11 -0.88
C SER A 199 -4.91 23.71 0.27
N THR A 200 -3.62 23.53 -0.03
CA THR A 200 -2.63 23.06 0.95
C THR A 200 -1.58 24.13 1.14
N VAL A 201 -1.56 24.75 2.31
CA VAL A 201 -0.49 25.68 2.71
C VAL A 201 0.65 24.87 3.32
N ILE A 202 1.82 24.93 2.70
CA ILE A 202 3.01 24.21 3.15
C ILE A 202 3.95 25.20 3.80
N ARG A 203 4.34 24.91 5.05
CA ARG A 203 5.28 25.71 5.83
C ARG A 203 6.62 25.00 5.89
N LEU A 204 7.59 25.48 5.12
CA LEU A 204 8.97 25.02 5.14
C LEU A 204 9.74 25.71 6.27
N THR A 205 10.64 24.98 6.89
CA THR A 205 11.71 25.54 7.74
C THR A 205 13.03 25.12 7.10
N THR A 206 13.97 26.03 6.96
CA THR A 206 15.20 25.83 6.20
C THR A 206 16.44 26.25 6.98
N GLU A 207 17.59 25.70 6.59
CA GLU A 207 18.91 26.03 7.13
C GLU A 207 19.85 26.36 5.99
N ALA A 208 20.67 27.40 6.16
CA ALA A 208 21.61 27.90 5.15
C ALA A 208 20.96 28.26 3.79
N VAL A 209 19.68 28.67 3.79
CA VAL A 209 18.93 29.08 2.58
C VAL A 209 18.74 30.59 2.56
N HIS A 210 19.02 31.20 1.40
CA HIS A 210 18.79 32.62 1.11
C HIS A 210 17.60 32.83 0.19
N ASP A 211 17.39 31.92 -0.75
CA ASP A 211 16.26 31.95 -1.68
C ASP A 211 15.80 30.53 -1.99
N LEU A 212 14.54 30.40 -2.40
CA LEU A 212 14.01 29.13 -2.85
C LEU A 212 12.93 29.29 -3.92
N ASP A 213 12.91 28.32 -4.82
CA ASP A 213 11.87 28.15 -5.83
C ASP A 213 11.11 26.86 -5.57
N VAL A 214 9.78 26.92 -5.69
CA VAL A 214 8.92 25.75 -5.51
C VAL A 214 8.34 25.34 -6.85
N GLU A 215 8.51 24.06 -7.17
CA GLU A 215 7.87 23.43 -8.32
C GLU A 215 6.79 22.45 -7.85
N TRP A 216 5.71 22.36 -8.63
CA TRP A 216 4.67 21.36 -8.44
C TRP A 216 4.08 20.91 -9.77
N ARG A 217 3.56 19.70 -9.81
CA ARG A 217 2.86 19.12 -10.96
C ARG A 217 1.76 18.19 -10.47
N VAL A 218 0.73 18.01 -11.30
CA VAL A 218 -0.11 16.80 -11.19
C VAL A 218 0.70 15.68 -11.84
N ASP A 219 0.63 14.46 -11.31
CA ASP A 219 1.35 13.30 -11.87
C ASP A 219 1.23 13.22 -13.40
N GLY A 220 2.37 13.00 -14.07
CA GLY A 220 2.52 13.00 -15.53
C GLY A 220 2.25 14.35 -16.23
N GLY A 221 1.97 15.41 -15.48
CA GLY A 221 1.58 16.72 -15.97
C GLY A 221 2.75 17.71 -16.15
N ALA A 222 2.41 18.89 -16.67
CA ALA A 222 3.38 19.98 -16.82
C ALA A 222 3.78 20.56 -15.46
N VAL A 223 5.09 20.78 -15.28
CA VAL A 223 5.66 21.44 -14.10
C VAL A 223 5.22 22.90 -14.04
N ARG A 224 4.84 23.35 -12.84
CA ARG A 224 4.40 24.70 -12.51
C ARG A 224 5.21 25.22 -11.34
N THR A 225 5.29 26.53 -11.21
CA THR A 225 5.93 27.17 -10.06
C THR A 225 4.88 27.64 -9.05
N ALA A 226 5.24 27.62 -7.76
CA ALA A 226 4.48 28.25 -6.69
C ALA A 226 5.32 29.36 -6.05
N ALA A 227 4.69 30.50 -5.78
CA ALA A 227 5.38 31.60 -5.11
C ALA A 227 5.55 31.29 -3.62
N ALA A 228 6.79 31.22 -3.16
CA ALA A 228 7.10 31.11 -1.75
C ALA A 228 7.23 32.50 -1.12
N THR A 229 6.61 32.68 0.04
CA THR A 229 6.74 33.90 0.84
C THR A 229 7.68 33.61 1.99
N SER A 230 8.80 34.34 2.03
CA SER A 230 9.72 34.31 3.17
C SER A 230 9.07 34.91 4.40
N GLN A 231 9.21 34.23 5.52
CA GLN A 231 8.94 34.71 6.87
C GLN A 231 10.28 34.87 7.60
N ASP A 232 10.26 35.50 8.77
CA ASP A 232 11.47 35.63 9.59
C ASP A 232 12.02 34.25 10.01
N ASN A 233 13.35 34.16 10.16
CA ASN A 233 14.08 33.01 10.70
C ASN A 233 14.02 31.73 9.83
N GLY A 234 14.19 31.84 8.51
CA GLY A 234 14.31 30.67 7.62
C GLY A 234 13.01 29.89 7.46
N VAL A 235 11.87 30.55 7.65
CA VAL A 235 10.55 29.95 7.47
C VAL A 235 9.98 30.44 6.16
N TRP A 236 9.43 29.55 5.35
CA TRP A 236 8.83 29.90 4.07
C TRP A 236 7.46 29.26 3.96
N THR A 237 6.52 29.95 3.31
CA THR A 237 5.20 29.39 3.03
C THR A 237 4.82 29.53 1.58
N PHE A 238 4.27 28.47 1.01
CA PHE A 238 3.67 28.47 -0.31
C PHE A 238 2.35 27.69 -0.27
N GLU A 239 1.55 27.85 -1.32
CA GLU A 239 0.24 27.21 -1.43
C GLU A 239 0.16 26.37 -2.69
N ILE A 240 -0.27 25.12 -2.54
CA ILE A 240 -0.69 24.27 -3.65
C ILE A 240 -2.22 24.41 -3.80
N PRO A 241 -2.71 24.83 -4.98
CA PRO A 241 -4.14 25.01 -5.23
C PRO A 241 -4.96 23.74 -4.99
N ALA A 242 -6.24 23.92 -4.67
CA ALA A 242 -7.18 22.82 -4.49
C ALA A 242 -7.35 21.95 -5.73
N SER A 243 -7.43 20.64 -5.52
CA SER A 243 -7.85 19.69 -6.56
C SER A 243 -9.37 19.62 -6.61
N LEU A 244 -9.93 19.47 -7.82
CA LEU A 244 -11.38 19.29 -8.03
C LEU A 244 -11.80 17.82 -8.09
N ALA A 245 -10.85 16.90 -8.07
CA ALA A 245 -11.04 15.46 -8.09
C ALA A 245 -9.86 14.78 -7.36
N PRO A 246 -9.98 13.49 -7.01
CA PRO A 246 -8.85 12.72 -6.50
C PRO A 246 -7.72 12.69 -7.53
N VAL A 247 -6.54 13.16 -7.12
CA VAL A 247 -5.33 13.24 -7.96
C VAL A 247 -4.10 13.21 -7.07
N LEU A 248 -3.00 12.71 -7.64
CA LEU A 248 -1.68 12.84 -7.04
C LEU A 248 -1.03 14.14 -7.51
N VAL A 249 -0.65 15.00 -6.56
CA VAL A 249 0.15 16.19 -6.82
C VAL A 249 1.54 15.92 -6.30
N GLU A 250 2.56 16.22 -7.08
CA GLU A 250 3.95 16.14 -6.65
C GLU A 250 4.50 17.56 -6.53
N TRP A 251 5.37 17.79 -5.54
CA TRP A 251 6.05 19.06 -5.39
C TRP A 251 7.50 18.88 -4.92
N ARG A 252 8.35 19.84 -5.23
CA ARG A 252 9.75 19.88 -4.80
C ARG A 252 10.22 21.32 -4.64
N VAL A 253 11.37 21.48 -3.99
CA VAL A 253 11.97 22.78 -3.71
C VAL A 253 13.40 22.82 -4.23
N HIS A 254 13.74 23.91 -4.89
CA HIS A 254 15.12 24.28 -5.21
C HIS A 254 15.59 25.28 -4.15
N LEU A 255 16.70 24.96 -3.50
CA LEU A 255 17.20 25.67 -2.31
C LEU A 255 18.55 26.29 -2.65
N GLU A 256 18.65 27.62 -2.53
CA GLU A 256 19.87 28.37 -2.79
C GLU A 256 20.43 28.98 -1.50
N GLY A 257 21.75 29.02 -1.38
CA GLY A 257 22.46 29.58 -0.23
C GLY A 257 23.94 29.83 -0.53
N GLU A 258 24.80 29.81 0.50
CA GLU A 258 26.24 29.96 0.30
C GLU A 258 26.89 28.70 -0.29
N GLY A 259 26.42 27.51 0.12
CA GLY A 259 26.85 26.23 -0.41
C GLY A 259 26.21 25.88 -1.77
N PRO A 260 26.45 24.65 -2.28
CA PRO A 260 25.91 24.23 -3.57
C PRO A 260 24.38 24.11 -3.53
N THR A 261 23.70 24.65 -4.54
CA THR A 261 22.25 24.56 -4.71
C THR A 261 21.75 23.12 -4.55
N GLN A 262 20.70 22.95 -3.76
CA GLN A 262 20.06 21.65 -3.55
C GLN A 262 18.70 21.62 -4.23
N THR A 263 18.30 20.44 -4.70
CA THR A 263 16.94 20.18 -5.17
C THR A 263 16.40 19.03 -4.35
N THR A 264 15.24 19.21 -3.71
CA THR A 264 14.61 18.11 -3.00
C THR A 264 14.05 17.10 -3.99
N PRO A 265 13.91 15.82 -3.61
CA PRO A 265 13.13 14.87 -4.39
C PRO A 265 11.66 15.33 -4.47
N TRP A 266 10.91 14.73 -5.40
CA TRP A 266 9.47 14.95 -5.52
C TRP A 266 8.74 14.32 -4.34
N VAL A 267 7.95 15.12 -3.63
CA VAL A 267 7.09 14.64 -2.55
C VAL A 267 5.66 14.55 -3.07
N ALA A 268 5.03 13.40 -2.86
CA ALA A 268 3.67 13.16 -3.28
C ALA A 268 2.64 13.65 -2.24
N LEU A 269 1.62 14.34 -2.72
CA LEU A 269 0.48 14.88 -1.98
C LEU A 269 -0.80 14.34 -2.63
N GLN A 270 -1.37 13.30 -2.03
CA GLN A 270 -2.55 12.65 -2.56
C GLN A 270 -3.81 13.40 -2.14
N SER A 271 -4.64 13.75 -3.12
CA SER A 271 -5.97 14.32 -2.89
C SER A 271 -6.97 13.18 -2.84
N GLN A 272 -7.68 13.02 -1.72
CA GLN A 272 -8.71 11.99 -1.56
C GLN A 272 -10.07 12.60 -1.28
N GLU A 273 -11.13 11.89 -1.67
CA GLU A 273 -12.48 12.27 -1.28
C GLU A 273 -12.59 12.24 0.25
N PRO A 274 -13.39 13.13 0.86
CA PRO A 274 -13.64 13.06 2.29
C PRO A 274 -14.21 11.69 2.62
N THR A 275 -13.50 10.94 3.46
CA THR A 275 -14.04 9.71 4.02
C THR A 275 -15.20 10.10 4.91
N PHE A 276 -16.40 9.66 4.57
CA PHE A 276 -17.50 9.69 5.53
C PHE A 276 -17.10 8.74 6.67
N GLU A 277 -16.74 9.27 7.83
CA GLU A 277 -16.69 8.46 9.06
C GLU A 277 -18.11 7.94 9.31
N SER A 278 -18.40 6.73 8.83
CA SER A 278 -19.54 5.99 9.37
C SER A 278 -19.12 5.54 10.75
N ASP A 279 -19.82 6.01 11.79
CA ASP A 279 -19.66 5.47 13.13
C ASP A 279 -19.91 3.95 13.08
N ASP A 280 -18.84 3.18 13.23
CA ASP A 280 -18.85 1.72 13.20
C ASP A 280 -19.91 1.17 14.15
N MET A 281 -20.13 1.82 15.29
CA MET A 281 -21.17 1.41 16.25
C MET A 281 -22.58 1.55 15.66
N THR A 282 -22.82 2.58 14.87
CA THR A 282 -24.09 2.79 14.17
C THR A 282 -24.29 1.75 13.06
N VAL A 283 -23.24 1.40 12.31
CA VAL A 283 -23.29 0.35 11.27
C VAL A 283 -23.51 -1.03 11.90
N TYR A 284 -22.79 -1.36 12.98
CA TYR A 284 -22.98 -2.61 13.72
C TYR A 284 -24.35 -2.69 14.37
N ALA A 285 -24.85 -1.60 14.97
CA ALA A 285 -26.19 -1.55 15.55
C ALA A 285 -27.27 -1.76 14.47
N GLN A 286 -27.12 -1.15 13.30
CA GLN A 286 -28.05 -1.33 12.17
C GLN A 286 -27.99 -2.76 11.62
N ALA A 287 -26.81 -3.34 11.45
CA ALA A 287 -26.63 -4.72 11.02
C ALA A 287 -27.26 -5.72 12.01
N PHE A 288 -27.07 -5.49 13.31
CA PHE A 288 -27.69 -6.29 14.37
C PHE A 288 -29.21 -6.16 14.38
N ALA A 289 -29.73 -4.94 14.21
CA ALA A 289 -31.16 -4.70 14.13
C ALA A 289 -31.79 -5.44 12.93
N MET A 290 -31.13 -5.44 11.76
CA MET A 290 -31.60 -6.21 10.61
C MET A 290 -31.57 -7.72 10.88
N LEU A 291 -30.51 -8.24 11.49
CA LEU A 291 -30.40 -9.65 11.85
C LEU A 291 -31.58 -10.10 12.73
N VAL A 292 -31.89 -9.31 13.76
CA VAL A 292 -33.03 -9.57 14.66
C VAL A 292 -34.36 -9.48 13.92
N ALA A 293 -34.54 -8.47 13.06
CA ALA A 293 -35.75 -8.32 12.25
C ALA A 293 -35.99 -9.52 11.33
N PHE A 294 -34.94 -10.02 10.67
CA PHE A 294 -35.03 -11.22 9.84
C PHE A 294 -35.34 -12.47 10.67
N LEU A 295 -34.69 -12.66 11.83
CA LEU A 295 -35.00 -13.78 12.74
C LEU A 295 -36.47 -13.79 13.16
N VAL A 296 -37.01 -12.63 13.54
CA VAL A 296 -38.42 -12.47 13.90
C VAL A 296 -39.33 -12.77 12.71
N ALA A 297 -39.01 -12.25 11.52
CA ALA A 297 -39.76 -12.54 10.30
C ALA A 297 -39.76 -14.04 9.96
N PHE A 298 -38.63 -14.72 10.08
CA PHE A 298 -38.50 -16.16 9.84
C PHE A 298 -39.30 -17.00 10.86
N ILE A 299 -39.35 -16.58 12.12
CA ILE A 299 -40.15 -17.26 13.16
C ILE A 299 -41.65 -17.00 12.97
N ALA A 300 -42.01 -15.80 12.49
CA ALA A 300 -43.38 -15.41 12.22
C ALA A 300 -43.97 -16.00 10.93
N LEU A 301 -43.14 -16.60 10.06
CA LEU A 301 -43.62 -17.37 8.92
C LEU A 301 -44.51 -18.51 9.44
N PRO A 302 -45.77 -18.62 9.00
CA PRO A 302 -46.64 -19.68 9.44
C PRO A 302 -46.04 -21.03 9.01
N ARG A 303 -45.69 -21.87 9.97
CA ARG A 303 -45.49 -23.30 9.70
C ARG A 303 -46.81 -23.79 9.12
N LYS A 304 -46.80 -24.28 7.88
CA LYS A 304 -47.91 -25.07 7.36
C LYS A 304 -48.03 -26.32 8.25
N THR A 305 -48.84 -26.24 9.29
CA THR A 305 -49.40 -27.42 9.94
C THR A 305 -50.35 -28.02 8.92
N LEU A 306 -50.01 -29.18 8.37
CA LEU A 306 -50.91 -29.94 7.51
C LEU A 306 -52.26 -30.10 8.24
N PRO A 307 -53.39 -29.87 7.56
CA PRO A 307 -54.70 -30.04 8.18
C PRO A 307 -54.84 -31.46 8.72
N HIS A 308 -55.51 -31.61 9.87
CA HIS A 308 -55.67 -32.85 10.62
C HIS A 308 -56.19 -34.05 9.78
N ASN A 309 -56.74 -33.80 8.59
CA ASN A 309 -57.28 -34.80 7.68
C ASN A 309 -56.22 -35.51 6.80
N GLU A 310 -54.95 -35.10 6.85
CA GLU A 310 -53.82 -35.76 6.16
C GLU A 310 -52.81 -36.42 7.12
N GLN A 311 -53.16 -36.55 8.41
CA GLN A 311 -52.36 -37.38 9.31
C GLN A 311 -52.58 -38.86 8.96
N PRO A 312 -51.52 -39.69 8.78
CA PRO A 312 -51.69 -41.08 8.42
C PRO A 312 -52.49 -41.80 9.51
N LYS A 313 -53.69 -42.27 9.16
CA LYS A 313 -54.46 -43.17 10.01
C LYS A 313 -53.66 -44.46 10.17
N LEU A 314 -53.28 -44.78 11.41
CA LEU A 314 -52.81 -46.12 11.75
C LEU A 314 -53.92 -47.11 11.39
N LEU A 315 -53.68 -47.94 10.37
CA LEU A 315 -54.59 -49.02 10.01
C LEU A 315 -54.64 -50.02 11.18
N PRO A 316 -55.83 -50.53 11.55
CA PRO A 316 -55.92 -51.59 12.54
C PRO A 316 -55.21 -52.84 12.00
N PHE A 317 -54.50 -53.53 12.89
CA PHE A 317 -53.86 -54.80 12.59
C PHE A 317 -54.90 -55.82 12.11
N ALA A 318 -54.55 -56.60 11.09
CA ALA A 318 -55.39 -57.65 10.55
C ALA A 318 -55.64 -58.72 11.63
N ASP A 319 -56.92 -59.04 11.87
CA ASP A 319 -57.29 -60.23 12.63
C ASP A 319 -56.79 -61.46 11.87
N GLU A 320 -55.83 -62.14 12.48
CA GLU A 320 -55.37 -63.45 12.04
C GLU A 320 -56.50 -64.46 12.26
N VAL A 321 -57.00 -65.00 11.15
CA VAL A 321 -57.91 -66.13 11.11
C VAL A 321 -57.17 -67.38 11.55
N MET A 322 -57.65 -68.07 12.58
CA MET A 322 -57.49 -69.52 12.79
C MET A 322 -58.68 -70.07 13.60
N PRO A 323 -59.10 -71.34 13.44
CA PRO A 323 -58.48 -72.42 12.64
C PRO A 323 -59.27 -72.86 11.40
#